data_AF-A0A7V3U262-F1
#
_entry.id   AF-A0A7V3U262-F1
#
_cell.length_a   1.000
_cell.length_b   1.000
_cell.length_c   1.000
_cell.angle_alpha   90.00
_cell.angle_beta   90.00
_cell.angle_gamma   90.00
#
_symmetry.space_group_name_H-M   'P 1'
#
loop_
_entity.id
_entity.type
_entity.pdbx_description
1 polymer ?
#
loop_
_entity_poly.entity_id
_entity_poly.type
_entity_poly.pdbx_seq_one_letter_code
_entity_poly.pdbx_strand_id
1 'polypeptide(L)'
;MLIVVSPAKRLNEKAAMLPDATLPAFQDAANELAEYARDLTPDDLQKLMKISDRLARLNADRFAAFEPVSTPENAKPAALLFSGDTYTGLEAAT
;
A
#
# COMPACT_ATOMS: atom_id res chain seq x y z
N MET A 1 25.18 5.80 -5.37
CA MET A 1 24.18 5.87 -6.46
C MET A 1 22.82 5.59 -5.85
N LEU A 2 21.78 6.36 -6.18
CA LEU A 2 20.42 6.18 -5.68
C LEU A 2 19.47 6.03 -6.88
N ILE A 3 18.57 5.04 -6.84
CA ILE A 3 17.57 4.80 -7.88
C ILE A 3 16.20 5.08 -7.27
N VAL A 4 15.35 5.80 -8.01
CA VAL A 4 13.98 6.13 -7.61
C VAL A 4 13.03 5.58 -8.66
N VAL A 5 12.06 4.79 -8.20
CA VAL A 5 11.02 4.20 -9.05
C VAL A 5 9.65 4.56 -8.50
N SER A 6 8.67 4.70 -9.39
CA SER A 6 7.29 4.96 -9.01
C SER A 6 6.63 3.72 -8.38
N PRO A 7 5.71 3.89 -7.42
CA PRO A 7 4.89 2.79 -6.91
C PRO A 7 3.92 2.24 -7.97
N ALA A 8 3.37 1.06 -7.72
CA ALA A 8 2.34 0.45 -8.58
C ALA A 8 0.94 0.54 -7.95
N LYS A 9 -0.10 0.65 -8.79
CA LYS A 9 -1.51 0.62 -8.32
C LYS A 9 -1.99 -0.77 -7.90
N ARG A 10 -1.43 -1.81 -8.53
CA ARG A 10 -1.75 -3.21 -8.26
C ARG A 10 -0.82 -3.71 -7.15
N LEU A 11 -1.39 -4.47 -6.21
CA LEU A 11 -0.69 -4.99 -5.04
C LEU A 11 -0.76 -6.52 -5.04
N ASN A 12 0.33 -7.16 -4.62
CA ASN A 12 0.42 -8.60 -4.35
C ASN A 12 0.30 -8.84 -2.84
N GLU A 13 -0.93 -8.97 -2.37
CA GLU A 13 -1.29 -9.15 -0.95
C GLU A 13 -1.10 -10.60 -0.45
N LYS A 14 -0.50 -11.48 -1.25
CA LYS A 14 -0.12 -12.82 -0.77
C LYS A 14 0.93 -12.71 0.32
N ALA A 15 0.71 -13.45 1.41
CA ALA A 15 1.64 -13.55 2.53
C ALA A 15 3.05 -13.85 2.04
N ALA A 16 4.02 -13.08 2.52
CA ALA A 16 5.43 -13.28 2.28
C ALA A 16 6.16 -12.92 3.57
N MET A 17 6.90 -13.87 4.14
CA MET A 17 7.76 -13.61 5.29
C MET A 17 9.17 -13.36 4.78
N LEU A 18 9.76 -12.24 5.17
CA LEU A 18 11.18 -11.96 5.00
C LEU A 18 11.76 -11.59 6.38
N PRO A 19 12.77 -12.32 6.87
CA PRO A 19 13.32 -12.11 8.22
C PRO A 19 14.02 -10.75 8.41
N ASP A 20 14.41 -10.06 7.33
CA ASP A 20 15.20 -8.82 7.39
C ASP A 20 14.46 -7.59 6.81
N ALA A 21 13.13 -7.55 6.93
CA ALA A 21 12.36 -6.38 6.51
C ALA A 21 12.67 -5.16 7.39
N THR A 22 12.72 -3.98 6.78
CA THR A 22 12.85 -2.70 7.48
C THR A 22 11.50 -2.02 7.67
N LEU A 23 11.42 -1.10 8.64
CA LEU A 23 10.23 -0.29 8.87
C LEU A 23 10.29 1.04 8.09
N PRO A 24 9.14 1.61 7.67
CA PRO A 24 9.10 2.89 6.99
C PRO A 24 9.65 4.02 7.86
N ALA A 25 10.50 4.88 7.29
CA ALA A 25 11.05 6.03 8.01
C ALA A 25 10.01 7.12 8.33
N PHE A 26 8.86 7.11 7.64
CA PHE A 26 7.80 8.12 7.75
C PHE A 26 6.47 7.49 8.19
N GLN A 27 6.50 6.55 9.13
CA GLN A 27 5.29 5.86 9.61
C GLN A 27 4.24 6.84 10.15
N ASP A 28 4.64 7.82 10.95
CA ASP A 28 3.71 8.78 11.57
C ASP A 28 2.97 9.63 10.52
N ALA A 29 3.69 10.09 9.50
CA ALA A 29 3.07 10.84 8.39
C ALA A 29 2.13 9.96 7.55
N ALA A 30 2.46 8.68 7.36
CA ALA A 30 1.56 7.74 6.70
C ALA A 30 0.30 7.48 7.54
N ASN A 31 0.44 7.37 8.86
CA ASN A 31 -0.68 7.21 9.79
C ASN A 31 -1.62 8.41 9.76
N GLU A 32 -1.10 9.63 9.76
CA GLU A 32 -1.90 10.86 9.65
C GLU A 32 -2.74 10.86 8.36
N LEU A 33 -2.13 10.52 7.22
CA LEU A 33 -2.84 10.43 5.93
C LEU A 33 -3.89 9.31 5.93
N ALA A 34 -3.59 8.16 6.55
CA ALA A 34 -4.51 7.04 6.65
C ALA A 34 -5.71 7.37 7.55
N GLU A 35 -5.52 8.15 8.62
CA GLU A 35 -6.61 8.64 9.48
C GLU A 35 -7.57 9.54 8.70
N TYR A 36 -7.05 10.54 7.95
CA TYR A 36 -7.91 11.37 7.09
C TYR A 36 -8.64 10.55 6.04
N ALA A 37 -7.97 9.56 5.43
CA ALA A 37 -8.58 8.73 4.40
C ALA A 37 -9.65 7.77 4.97
N ARG A 38 -9.55 7.40 6.24
CA ARG A 38 -10.53 6.53 6.94
C ARG A 38 -11.88 7.22 7.12
N ASP A 39 -11.90 8.55 7.22
CA ASP A 39 -13.12 9.34 7.35
C ASP A 39 -13.84 9.59 6.01
N LEU A 40 -13.21 9.24 4.88
CA LEU A 40 -13.80 9.39 3.56
C LEU A 40 -14.77 8.25 3.25
N THR A 41 -15.95 8.59 2.72
CA THR A 41 -16.88 7.58 2.22
C THR A 41 -16.37 6.94 0.92
N PRO A 42 -16.87 5.74 0.54
CA PRO A 42 -16.57 5.18 -0.78
C PRO A 42 -16.88 6.15 -1.93
N ASP A 43 -17.95 6.94 -1.84
CA ASP A 43 -18.31 7.93 -2.87
C ASP A 43 -17.28 9.08 -2.94
N ASP A 44 -16.76 9.52 -1.79
CA ASP A 44 -15.70 10.53 -1.73
C ASP A 44 -14.40 10.00 -2.34
N LEU A 45 -14.00 8.78 -1.98
CA LEU A 45 -12.83 8.10 -2.56
C LEU A 45 -12.98 7.90 -4.07
N GLN A 46 -14.17 7.54 -4.53
CA GLN A 46 -14.47 7.37 -5.95
C GLN A 46 -14.21 8.67 -6.73
N LYS A 47 -14.76 9.80 -6.25
CA LYS A 47 -14.61 11.12 -6.87
C LYS A 47 -13.17 11.63 -6.79
N LEU A 48 -12.55 11.49 -5.62
CA LEU A 48 -11.19 11.97 -5.35
C LEU A 48 -10.15 11.24 -6.21
N MET A 49 -10.23 9.90 -6.23
CA MET A 49 -9.22 9.06 -6.90
C MET A 49 -9.57 8.75 -8.36
N LYS A 50 -10.78 9.11 -8.81
CA LYS A 50 -11.32 8.81 -10.16
C LYS A 50 -11.27 7.30 -10.46
N ILE A 51 -11.73 6.51 -9.50
CA ILE A 51 -11.73 5.03 -9.57
C ILE A 51 -13.15 4.49 -9.67
N SER A 52 -13.29 3.20 -9.96
CA SER A 52 -14.60 2.55 -9.96
C SER A 52 -15.15 2.42 -8.55
N ASP A 53 -16.46 2.29 -8.44
CA ASP A 53 -17.20 2.03 -7.20
C ASP A 53 -16.64 0.81 -6.42
N ARG A 54 -16.34 -0.28 -7.14
CA ARG A 54 -15.70 -1.47 -6.57
C ARG A 54 -14.33 -1.17 -5.96
N LEU A 55 -13.49 -0.38 -6.65
CA LEU A 55 -12.17 -0.01 -6.14
C LEU A 55 -12.27 0.98 -4.98
N ALA A 56 -13.27 1.85 -5.00
CA ALA A 56 -13.51 2.79 -3.91
C ALA A 56 -13.88 2.08 -2.61
N ARG A 57 -14.81 1.10 -2.67
CA ARG A 57 -15.12 0.24 -1.53
C ARG A 57 -13.91 -0.53 -1.02
N LEU A 58 -13.14 -1.14 -1.93
CA LEU A 58 -11.90 -1.84 -1.55
C LEU A 58 -10.91 -0.92 -0.82
N ASN A 59 -10.74 0.33 -1.26
CA ASN A 59 -9.83 1.26 -0.59
C ASN A 59 -10.41 1.78 0.74
N ALA A 60 -11.72 1.98 0.85
CA ALA A 60 -12.36 2.29 2.12
C ALA A 60 -12.09 1.18 3.15
N ASP A 61 -12.26 -0.08 2.76
CA ASP A 61 -11.97 -1.25 3.63
C ASP A 61 -10.48 -1.27 4.02
N ARG A 62 -9.57 -0.96 3.09
CA ARG A 62 -8.13 -0.87 3.37
C ARG A 62 -7.78 0.23 4.36
N PHE A 63 -8.35 1.43 4.23
CA PHE A 63 -8.11 2.52 5.19
C PHE A 63 -8.73 2.23 6.56
N ALA A 64 -9.89 1.57 6.60
CA ALA A 64 -10.50 1.10 7.83
C ALA A 64 -9.63 0.05 8.54
N ALA A 65 -9.03 -0.88 7.79
CA ALA A 65 -8.14 -1.92 8.31
C ALA A 65 -6.68 -1.48 8.51
N PHE A 66 -6.32 -0.24 8.16
CA PHE A 66 -4.94 0.24 8.25
C PHE A 66 -4.52 0.40 9.72
N GLU A 67 -3.52 -0.37 10.14
CA GLU A 67 -2.97 -0.32 11.50
C GLU A 67 -1.80 0.68 11.60
N PRO A 68 -1.63 1.37 12.74
CA PRO A 68 -0.60 2.40 12.91
C PRO A 68 0.82 1.85 12.97
N VAL A 69 0.98 0.54 13.22
CA VAL A 69 2.27 -0.15 13.34
C VAL A 69 2.34 -1.30 12.33
N SER A 70 3.41 -1.31 11.53
CA SER A 70 3.68 -2.41 10.60
C SER A 70 4.25 -3.62 11.33
N THR A 71 3.66 -4.79 11.07
CA THR A 71 4.06 -6.10 11.60
C THR A 71 4.24 -7.09 10.44
N PRO A 72 4.96 -8.21 10.65
CA PRO A 72 5.05 -9.27 9.64
C PRO A 72 3.70 -9.84 9.18
N GLU A 73 2.67 -9.72 10.01
CA GLU A 73 1.32 -10.24 9.74
C GLU A 73 0.45 -9.26 8.93
N ASN A 74 0.63 -7.95 9.12
CA ASN A 74 -0.19 -6.91 8.49
C ASN A 74 0.51 -6.16 7.34
N ALA A 75 1.82 -6.32 7.19
CA ALA A 75 2.63 -5.59 6.22
C ALA A 75 3.54 -6.51 5.40
N LYS A 76 4.00 -5.96 4.27
CA LYS A 76 4.91 -6.64 3.34
C LYS A 76 5.92 -5.65 2.79
N PRO A 77 7.19 -6.04 2.57
CA PRO A 77 8.18 -5.16 1.98
C PRO A 77 7.70 -4.57 0.65
N ALA A 78 7.83 -3.25 0.49
CA ALA A 78 7.25 -2.51 -0.63
C ALA A 78 7.66 -3.06 -2.00
N ALA A 79 8.92 -3.49 -2.15
CA ALA A 79 9.44 -4.09 -3.38
C ALA A 79 8.72 -5.40 -3.78
N LEU A 80 8.16 -6.13 -2.81
CA LEU A 80 7.40 -7.37 -3.03
C LEU A 80 5.88 -7.14 -3.06
N LEU A 81 5.40 -6.06 -2.46
CA LEU A 81 3.98 -5.72 -2.40
C LEU A 81 3.51 -5.09 -3.71
N PHE A 82 4.29 -4.17 -4.29
CA PHE A 82 3.91 -3.57 -5.57
C PHE A 82 3.99 -4.58 -6.71
N SER A 83 2.92 -4.63 -7.53
CA SER A 83 2.79 -5.55 -8.65
C SER A 83 2.41 -4.79 -9.91
N GLY A 84 3.38 -4.42 -10.73
CA GLY A 84 3.19 -3.75 -12.01
C GLY A 84 4.43 -3.92 -12.88
N ASP A 85 4.38 -3.49 -14.14
CA ASP A 85 5.41 -3.80 -15.14
C ASP A 85 6.83 -3.42 -14.69
N THR A 86 6.98 -2.28 -13.98
CA THR A 86 8.26 -1.87 -13.35
C THR A 86 8.78 -2.89 -12.33
N TYR A 87 7.91 -3.44 -11.49
CA TYR A 87 8.28 -4.40 -10.45
C TYR A 87 8.44 -5.83 -11.00
N THR A 88 7.72 -6.16 -12.08
CA THR A 88 7.95 -7.37 -12.85
C THR A 88 9.33 -7.33 -13.50
N GLY A 89 9.69 -6.21 -14.14
CA GLY A 89 11.02 -6.04 -14.76
C GLY A 89 12.16 -5.87 -13.76
N LEU A 90 11.86 -5.45 -12.52
CA LEU A 90 12.82 -5.46 -11.41
C LEU A 90 13.11 -6.87 -10.90
N GLU A 91 12.22 -7.84 -11.20
CA GLU A 91 12.30 -9.22 -10.71
C GLU A 91 12.47 -9.29 -9.18
N ALA A 92 11.80 -8.41 -8.44
CA ALA A 92 12.04 -8.21 -7.01
C ALA A 92 11.84 -9.45 -6.11
N ALA A 93 11.17 -10.49 -6.61
CA ALA A 93 10.87 -11.73 -5.90
C ALA A 93 11.86 -12.88 -6.21
N THR A 94 12.86 -12.65 -7.07
CA THR A 94 13.91 -13.62 -7.44
C THR A 94 15.26 -13.14 -6.96
#